data_AF-A0A1V4HIH0-F1
#
_entry.id   AF-A0A1V4HIH0-F1
#
_cell.length_a   1.000
_cell.length_b   1.000
_cell.length_c   1.000
_cell.angle_alpha   90.00
_cell.angle_beta   90.00
_cell.angle_gamma   90.00
#
_symmetry.space_group_name_H-M   'P 1'
#
loop_
_entity.id
_entity.type
_entity.pdbx_description
1 polymer ?
#
loop_
_entity_poly.entity_id
_entity_poly.type
_entity_poly.pdbx_seq_one_letter_code
_entity_poly.pdbx_strand_id
1 'polypeptide(L)'
;MKSKKLTISTFLASALGLIVILKAFIYVLKHFVFQTTGENSLKVDESDLNIAFVVVVVLLLIRISYVIVKHRIVRANQVQYPKAIVEDTVESFDCAECGKRVSEKVRDYCLERPNKFGGQVYCYDHQKTIKL
;
A
#
# COMPACT_ATOMS: atom_id res chain seq x y z
N MET A 1 -13.34 -27.80 3.47
CA MET A 1 -13.55 -26.42 2.97
C MET A 1 -14.84 -25.86 3.54
N LYS A 2 -14.77 -24.85 4.40
CA LYS A 2 -15.93 -24.26 5.08
C LYS A 2 -16.38 -23.05 4.27
N SER A 3 -17.42 -23.18 3.44
CA SER A 3 -17.94 -22.06 2.66
C SER A 3 -18.65 -21.09 3.60
N LYS A 4 -18.13 -19.86 3.71
CA LYS A 4 -18.81 -18.80 4.45
C LYS A 4 -19.97 -18.32 3.58
N LYS A 5 -21.20 -18.68 3.96
CA LYS A 5 -22.43 -18.12 3.36
C LYS A 5 -22.42 -16.62 3.61
N LEU A 6 -22.12 -15.86 2.57
CA LEU A 6 -22.13 -14.40 2.60
C LEU A 6 -23.60 -13.96 2.60
N THR A 7 -24.10 -13.52 3.76
CA THR A 7 -25.50 -13.16 3.94
C THR A 7 -25.78 -11.80 3.31
N ILE A 8 -26.80 -11.74 2.44
CA ILE A 8 -27.29 -10.56 1.69
C ILE A 8 -27.47 -9.32 2.61
N SER A 9 -27.76 -9.53 3.89
CA SER A 9 -27.85 -8.50 4.93
C SER A 9 -26.58 -7.64 5.06
N THR A 10 -25.37 -8.21 4.88
CA THR A 10 -24.11 -7.46 4.97
C THR A 10 -23.93 -6.48 3.81
N PHE A 11 -24.42 -6.81 2.61
CA PHE A 11 -24.38 -5.91 1.46
C PHE A 11 -25.36 -4.74 1.59
N LEU A 12 -26.56 -4.99 2.12
CA LEU A 12 -27.57 -3.95 2.32
C LEU A 12 -27.11 -2.92 3.36
N ALA A 13 -26.51 -3.37 4.46
CA ALA A 13 -25.95 -2.46 5.47
C ALA A 13 -24.81 -1.58 4.90
N SER A 14 -23.95 -2.15 4.04
CA SER A 14 -22.87 -1.42 3.39
C SER A 14 -23.38 -0.38 2.38
N ALA A 15 -24.41 -0.73 1.59
CA ALA A 15 -24.99 0.18 0.61
C ALA A 15 -25.70 1.38 1.27
N LEU A 16 -26.46 1.14 2.35
CA LEU A 16 -27.11 2.21 3.11
C LEU A 16 -26.09 3.15 3.77
N GLY A 17 -25.02 2.59 4.35
CA GLY A 17 -23.92 3.40 4.91
C GLY A 17 -23.29 4.31 3.87
N LEU A 18 -23.07 3.81 2.64
CA LEU A 18 -22.48 4.58 1.56
C LEU A 18 -23.40 5.72 1.08
N ILE A 19 -24.71 5.50 1.03
CA ILE A 19 -25.70 6.53 0.68
C ILE A 19 -25.71 7.67 1.71
N VAL A 20 -25.64 7.34 3.00
CA VAL A 20 -25.60 8.34 4.08
C VAL A 20 -24.32 9.18 4.00
N ILE A 21 -23.16 8.53 3.80
CA ILE A 21 -21.88 9.23 3.64
C ILE A 21 -21.91 10.14 2.40
N LEU A 22 -22.47 9.66 1.28
CA LEU A 22 -22.57 10.45 0.06
C LEU A 22 -23.47 11.68 0.24
N LYS A 23 -24.61 11.54 0.92
CA LYS A 23 -25.49 12.69 1.24
C LYS A 23 -24.79 13.70 2.15
N ALA A 24 -24.06 13.25 3.16
CA ALA A 24 -23.29 14.12 4.04
C ALA A 24 -22.19 14.87 3.26
N PHE A 25 -21.51 14.18 2.35
CA PHE A 25 -20.49 14.78 1.50
C PHE A 25 -21.08 15.84 0.55
N ILE A 26 -22.21 15.55 -0.11
CA ILE A 26 -22.92 16.52 -0.95
C ILE A 26 -23.36 17.74 -0.12
N TYR A 27 -23.85 17.54 1.10
CA TYR A 27 -24.23 18.63 2.00
C TYR A 27 -23.03 19.51 2.35
N VAL A 28 -21.89 18.91 2.72
CA VAL A 28 -20.65 19.63 3.02
C VAL A 28 -20.16 20.39 1.80
N LEU A 29 -20.17 19.79 0.61
CA LEU A 29 -19.80 20.49 -0.62
C LEU A 29 -20.70 21.68 -0.90
N LYS A 30 -22.02 21.52 -0.78
CA LYS A 30 -22.98 22.62 -0.99
C LYS A 30 -22.74 23.77 -0.01
N HIS A 31 -22.50 23.44 1.27
CA HIS A 31 -22.25 24.45 2.30
C HIS A 31 -20.88 25.12 2.15
N PHE A 32 -19.85 24.36 1.80
CA PHE A 32 -18.48 24.86 1.60
C PHE A 32 -18.39 25.74 0.36
N VAL A 33 -18.96 25.30 -0.77
CA VAL A 33 -19.02 26.10 -2.01
C VAL A 33 -19.78 27.40 -1.78
N PHE A 34 -20.87 27.37 -1.01
CA PHE A 34 -21.64 28.57 -0.67
C PHE A 34 -20.88 29.56 0.21
N GLN A 35 -19.99 29.08 1.10
CA GLN A 35 -19.14 29.97 1.89
C GLN A 35 -18.01 30.60 1.07
N THR A 36 -17.44 29.88 0.10
CA THR A 36 -16.37 30.42 -0.75
C THR A 36 -16.83 31.47 -1.75
N THR A 37 -18.14 31.56 -2.03
CA THR A 37 -18.74 32.54 -2.95
C THR A 37 -19.28 33.79 -2.24
N GLY A 38 -19.07 33.91 -0.92
CA GLY A 38 -19.70 34.94 -0.07
C GLY A 38 -19.19 36.38 -0.21
N GLU A 39 -18.12 36.66 -0.97
CA GLU A 39 -17.56 38.03 -1.00
C GLU A 39 -17.30 38.59 -2.42
N ASN A 40 -17.28 37.75 -3.44
CA ASN A 40 -17.13 38.20 -4.82
C ASN A 40 -18.37 37.79 -5.59
N SER A 41 -19.16 38.76 -6.04
CA SER A 41 -20.38 38.58 -6.85
C SER A 41 -20.07 38.00 -8.24
N LEU A 42 -19.42 36.85 -8.32
CA LEU A 42 -19.34 36.04 -9.51
C LEU A 42 -20.71 35.36 -9.65
N LYS A 43 -21.53 35.86 -10.58
CA LYS A 43 -22.72 35.12 -11.04
C LYS A 43 -22.21 33.84 -11.69
N VAL A 44 -22.13 32.77 -10.90
CA VAL A 44 -21.86 31.44 -11.42
C VAL A 44 -23.19 30.97 -12.01
N ASP A 45 -23.25 30.93 -13.33
CA ASP A 45 -24.41 30.39 -14.03
C ASP A 45 -24.56 28.90 -13.68
N GLU A 46 -25.79 28.41 -13.62
CA GLU A 46 -26.12 27.03 -13.21
C GLU A 46 -25.41 25.97 -14.10
N SER A 47 -25.04 26.36 -15.32
CA SER A 47 -24.19 25.58 -16.24
C SER A 47 -22.77 25.37 -15.72
N ASP A 48 -22.17 26.37 -15.09
CA ASP A 48 -20.77 26.34 -14.67
C ASP A 48 -20.58 25.44 -13.44
N LEU A 49 -21.59 25.39 -12.57
CA LEU A 49 -21.62 24.48 -11.43
C LEU A 49 -21.73 23.01 -11.89
N ASN A 50 -22.54 22.75 -12.92
CA ASN A 50 -22.65 21.43 -13.52
C ASN A 50 -21.35 21.01 -14.20
N ILE A 51 -20.67 21.93 -14.90
CA ILE A 51 -19.36 21.65 -15.51
C ILE A 51 -18.32 21.35 -14.43
N ALA A 52 -18.24 22.15 -13.37
CA ALA A 52 -17.30 21.91 -12.27
C ALA A 52 -17.54 20.55 -11.59
N PHE A 53 -18.81 20.20 -11.37
CA PHE A 53 -19.17 18.89 -10.81
C PHE A 53 -18.76 17.73 -11.75
N VAL A 54 -19.03 17.86 -13.05
CA VAL A 54 -18.63 16.88 -14.06
C VAL A 54 -17.11 16.72 -14.09
N VAL A 55 -16.34 17.82 -14.03
CA VAL A 55 -14.87 17.78 -14.01
C VAL A 55 -14.37 17.05 -12.77
N VAL A 56 -14.91 17.35 -11.58
CA VAL A 56 -14.53 16.66 -10.34
C VAL A 56 -14.85 15.17 -10.41
N VAL A 57 -16.04 14.80 -10.88
CA VAL A 57 -16.45 13.40 -11.05
C VAL A 57 -15.52 12.67 -12.02
N VAL A 58 -15.20 13.27 -13.17
CA VAL A 58 -14.28 12.69 -14.17
C VAL A 58 -12.88 12.48 -13.57
N LEU A 59 -12.34 13.47 -12.84
CA LEU A 59 -11.03 13.35 -12.20
C LEU A 59 -11.00 12.23 -11.14
N LEU A 60 -12.08 12.07 -10.37
CA LEU A 60 -12.21 10.98 -9.40
C LEU A 60 -12.27 9.61 -10.11
N LEU A 61 -13.04 9.48 -11.18
CA LEU A 61 -13.13 8.24 -11.97
C LEU A 61 -11.78 7.85 -12.59
N ILE A 62 -11.00 8.81 -13.06
CA ILE A 62 -9.63 8.57 -13.58
C ILE A 62 -8.72 8.04 -12.46
N ARG A 63 -8.75 8.65 -11.27
CA ARG A 63 -7.94 8.20 -10.12
C ARG A 63 -8.31 6.80 -9.67
N ILE A 64 -9.60 6.48 -9.58
CA ILE A 64 -10.09 5.15 -9.21
C ILE A 64 -9.65 4.12 -10.26
N SER A 65 -9.82 4.43 -11.55
CA SER A 65 -9.37 3.60 -12.66
C SER A 65 -7.88 3.29 -12.57
N TYR A 66 -7.04 4.31 -12.31
CA TYR A 66 -5.60 4.14 -12.14
C TYR A 66 -5.25 3.19 -10.98
N VAL A 67 -5.91 3.34 -9.82
CA VAL A 67 -5.68 2.46 -8.65
C VAL A 67 -6.08 1.02 -8.95
N ILE A 68 -7.21 0.80 -9.61
CA ILE A 68 -7.68 -0.54 -10.00
C ILE A 68 -6.69 -1.19 -10.97
N VAL A 69 -6.24 -0.46 -11.99
CA VAL A 69 -5.27 -0.97 -12.98
C VAL A 69 -3.93 -1.29 -12.31
N LYS A 70 -3.40 -0.39 -11.47
CA LYS A 70 -2.16 -0.63 -10.73
C LYS A 70 -2.26 -1.88 -9.85
N HIS A 71 -3.37 -2.08 -9.15
CA HIS A 71 -3.56 -3.28 -8.33
C HIS A 71 -3.64 -4.56 -9.18
N ARG A 72 -4.25 -4.51 -10.37
CA ARG A 72 -4.29 -5.66 -11.28
C ARG A 72 -2.91 -6.00 -11.85
N ILE A 73 -2.10 -5.01 -12.19
CA ILE A 73 -0.72 -5.20 -12.67
C ILE A 73 0.13 -5.87 -11.59
N VAL A 74 0.02 -5.45 -10.33
CA VAL A 74 0.75 -6.07 -9.21
C VAL A 74 0.32 -7.53 -8.98
N ARG A 75 -0.96 -7.87 -9.17
CA ARG A 75 -1.41 -9.27 -9.11
C ARG A 75 -0.97 -10.10 -10.32
N ALA A 76 -0.97 -9.51 -11.51
CA ALA A 76 -0.51 -10.19 -12.73
C ALA A 76 1.00 -10.46 -12.71
N ASN A 77 1.78 -9.62 -12.02
CA ASN A 77 3.22 -9.86 -11.78
C ASN A 77 3.51 -10.76 -10.58
N GLN A 78 2.49 -11.27 -9.89
CA GLN A 78 2.62 -12.42 -9.00
C GLN A 78 2.28 -13.73 -9.73
N VAL A 79 2.71 -13.86 -10.99
CA VAL A 79 3.07 -15.16 -11.54
C VAL A 79 4.22 -15.67 -10.69
N GLN A 80 3.80 -16.40 -9.68
CA GLN A 80 4.53 -17.30 -8.82
C GLN A 80 5.65 -17.97 -9.62
N TYR A 81 6.87 -17.49 -9.45
CA TYR A 81 8.06 -18.25 -9.82
C TYR A 81 7.89 -19.60 -9.13
N PRO A 82 7.77 -20.73 -9.87
CA PRO A 82 7.90 -22.01 -9.23
C PRO A 82 9.24 -21.95 -8.50
N LYS A 83 9.18 -22.13 -7.18
CA LYS A 83 10.36 -22.36 -6.35
C LYS A 83 11.00 -23.63 -6.91
N ALA A 84 11.82 -23.46 -7.93
CA ALA A 84 12.74 -24.47 -8.37
C ALA A 84 13.42 -24.92 -7.10
N ILE A 85 13.37 -26.22 -6.85
CA ILE A 85 14.30 -26.86 -5.94
C ILE A 85 15.65 -26.65 -6.62
N VAL A 86 16.23 -25.48 -6.42
CA VAL A 86 17.66 -25.30 -6.50
C VAL A 86 18.13 -26.26 -5.43
N GLU A 87 18.73 -27.35 -5.88
CA GLU A 87 19.65 -28.13 -5.08
C GLU A 87 20.77 -27.15 -4.71
N ASP A 88 20.48 -26.34 -3.69
CA ASP A 88 21.41 -25.43 -3.09
C ASP A 88 22.55 -26.33 -2.62
N THR A 89 23.67 -26.22 -3.31
CA THR A 89 24.93 -26.13 -2.59
C THR A 89 24.75 -24.94 -1.65
N VAL A 90 24.11 -25.17 -0.50
CA VAL A 90 23.87 -24.14 0.51
C VAL A 90 25.25 -23.80 1.02
N GLU A 91 25.90 -22.85 0.38
CA GLU A 91 27.03 -22.11 0.90
C GLU A 91 26.59 -21.66 2.30
N SER A 92 27.00 -22.42 3.30
CA SER A 92 26.63 -22.21 4.68
C SER A 92 27.54 -21.13 5.20
N PHE A 93 26.99 -19.93 5.32
CA PHE A 93 27.74 -18.84 5.93
C PHE A 93 27.75 -19.06 7.43
N ASP A 94 28.93 -19.22 8.00
CA ASP A 94 29.11 -19.40 9.43
C ASP A 94 29.60 -18.10 10.07
N CYS A 95 29.17 -17.86 11.30
CA CYS A 95 29.62 -16.72 12.09
C CYS A 95 31.12 -16.83 12.35
N ALA A 96 31.88 -15.78 12.01
CA ALA A 96 33.33 -15.75 12.18
C ALA A 96 33.77 -15.96 13.64
N GLU A 97 32.93 -15.58 14.61
CA GLU A 97 33.26 -15.69 16.05
C GLU A 97 32.94 -17.06 16.67
N CYS A 98 31.86 -17.72 16.22
CA CYS A 98 31.34 -18.92 16.92
C CYS A 98 31.00 -20.09 16.01
N GLY A 99 31.22 -19.96 14.69
CA GLY A 99 30.92 -20.99 13.70
C GLY A 99 29.44 -21.31 13.54
N LYS A 100 28.54 -20.54 14.18
CA LYS A 100 27.10 -20.78 14.06
C LYS A 100 26.64 -20.40 12.66
N ARG A 101 25.96 -21.32 11.99
CA ARG A 101 25.35 -21.08 10.68
C ARG A 101 24.39 -19.90 10.75
N VAL A 102 24.58 -18.95 9.84
CA VAL A 102 23.74 -17.76 9.69
C VAL A 102 22.90 -17.86 8.43
N SER A 103 21.78 -17.14 8.41
CA SER A 103 20.95 -17.04 7.21
C SER A 103 21.55 -16.06 6.22
N GLU A 104 21.13 -16.19 4.95
CA GLU A 104 21.56 -15.30 3.87
C GLU A 104 21.34 -13.82 4.20
N LYS A 105 20.17 -13.50 4.78
CA LYS A 105 19.85 -12.13 5.22
C LYS A 105 20.84 -11.57 6.24
N VAL A 106 21.36 -12.42 7.11
CA VAL A 106 22.32 -12.02 8.16
C VAL A 106 23.70 -11.80 7.54
N ARG A 107 24.11 -12.65 6.59
CA ARG A 107 25.31 -12.44 5.77
C ARG A 107 25.26 -11.09 5.06
N ASP A 108 24.20 -10.84 4.30
CA ASP A 108 24.06 -9.62 3.50
C ASP A 108 24.10 -8.37 4.40
N TYR A 109 23.40 -8.41 5.54
CA TYR A 109 23.42 -7.34 6.52
C TYR A 109 24.83 -7.01 7.04
N CYS A 110 25.67 -8.04 7.25
CA CYS A 110 27.05 -7.86 7.67
C CYS A 110 27.93 -7.30 6.54
N LEU A 111 27.78 -7.83 5.32
CA LEU A 111 28.56 -7.41 4.15
C LEU A 111 28.22 -6.00 3.67
N GLU A 112 26.97 -5.56 3.80
CA GLU A 112 26.55 -4.19 3.48
C GLU A 112 27.13 -3.13 4.43
N ARG A 113 27.66 -3.55 5.59
CA ARG A 113 28.25 -2.67 6.60
C ARG A 113 29.70 -3.06 6.90
N PRO A 114 30.59 -2.99 5.90
CA PRO A 114 31.99 -3.38 6.07
C PRO A 114 32.69 -2.53 7.13
N ASN A 115 32.29 -1.26 7.30
CA ASN A 115 32.84 -0.39 8.34
C ASN A 115 32.57 -0.88 9.78
N LYS A 116 31.48 -1.63 10.01
CA LYS A 116 31.12 -2.12 11.35
C LYS A 116 31.61 -3.55 11.59
N PHE A 117 31.60 -4.38 10.54
CA PHE A 117 31.88 -5.81 10.66
C PHE A 117 33.18 -6.24 9.95
N GLY A 118 33.96 -5.30 9.42
CA GLY A 118 35.23 -5.59 8.74
C GLY A 118 35.10 -6.52 7.53
N GLY A 119 33.91 -6.57 6.90
CA GLY A 119 33.61 -7.52 5.82
C GLY A 119 33.40 -8.97 6.29
N GLN A 120 33.35 -9.22 7.60
CA GLN A 120 33.10 -10.55 8.17
C GLN A 120 31.63 -10.72 8.54
N VAL A 121 31.20 -11.97 8.64
CA VAL A 121 29.81 -12.35 8.93
C VAL A 121 29.68 -12.76 10.40
N TYR A 122 28.72 -12.17 11.10
CA TYR A 122 28.47 -12.43 12.52
C TYR A 122 27.01 -12.83 12.75
N CYS A 123 26.76 -13.74 13.69
CA CYS A 123 25.41 -14.08 14.12
C CYS A 123 24.79 -12.91 14.91
N TYR A 124 23.46 -12.92 15.05
CA TYR A 124 22.71 -11.84 15.69
C TYR A 124 23.19 -11.51 17.12
N ASP A 125 23.68 -12.52 17.84
CA ASP A 125 24.19 -12.35 19.21
C ASP A 125 25.50 -11.57 19.21
N HIS A 126 26.46 -11.94 18.35
CA HIS A 126 27.76 -11.26 18.23
C HIS A 126 27.64 -9.89 17.55
N GLN A 127 26.69 -9.71 16.62
CA GLN A 127 26.43 -8.40 16.00
C GLN A 127 26.10 -7.31 17.01
N LYS A 128 25.48 -7.66 18.15
CA LYS A 128 25.11 -6.72 19.22
C LYS A 128 26.29 -6.36 20.12
N THR A 129 27.27 -7.25 20.23
CA THR A 129 28.43 -7.09 21.11
C THR A 129 29.53 -6.25 20.46
N ILE A 130 29.58 -6.22 19.12
CA ILE A 130 30.51 -5.36 18.37
C ILE A 130 30.07 -3.90 18.57
N LYS A 131 30.78 -3.21 19.47
CA LYS A 131 30.68 -1.76 19.68
C LYS A 131 31.68 -1.05 18.78
N LEU A 132 31.21 0.04 18.17
CA LEU A 132 31.96 0.97 17.32
C LEU A 132 33.11 1.63 18.09
#